data_AF-A0A3B3UK93-F1
#
_entry.id   AF-A0A3B3UK93-F1
#
_cell.length_a   1.000
_cell.length_b   1.000
_cell.length_c   1.000
_cell.angle_alpha   90.00
_cell.angle_beta   90.00
_cell.angle_gamma   90.00
#
_symmetry.space_group_name_H-M   'P 1'
#
loop_
_entity.id
_entity.type
_entity.pdbx_description
1 polymer ?
#
loop_
_entity_poly.entity_id
_entity_poly.type
_entity_poly.pdbx_seq_one_letter_code
_entity_poly.pdbx_strand_id
1 'polypeptide(L)'
;MLNVEMYPGLTQRMGDCFYRGERPGRMKTSPARLPLLPPVCDAAPRLLGAGESSSKPQKDEVRMDLENSPLWKQFSSVGTEMIITKKGRRMFPGLRLKLSGLNPSLRYILLLDVVPADNSRYRFQGGGWQAVGGAEARLPDRVFIHPDSPATGAHWQSRTISFHYAKLTNNTLDTQGHVSAGSAMGAKHDGVLGPL
;
A
#
# COMPACT_ATOMS: atom_id res chain seq x y z
N MET A 1 1.96 11.04 -3.64
CA MET A 1 2.42 10.51 -2.33
C MET A 1 2.61 8.98 -2.40
N LEU A 2 3.66 8.44 -1.79
CA LEU A 2 3.84 6.99 -1.63
C LEU A 2 3.00 6.51 -0.45
N ASN A 3 2.08 5.57 -0.67
CA ASN A 3 1.29 4.98 0.40
C ASN A 3 1.71 3.50 0.58
N VAL A 4 2.00 3.11 1.81
CA VAL A 4 2.28 1.73 2.18
C VAL A 4 1.22 1.32 3.17
N GLU A 5 0.21 0.60 2.67
CA GLU A 5 -0.89 0.13 3.50
C GLU A 5 -0.64 -1.30 3.95
N MET A 6 -1.09 -1.59 5.17
CA MET A 6 -1.02 -2.91 5.76
C MET A 6 -2.42 -3.43 6.02
N TYR A 7 -2.69 -4.64 5.53
CA TYR A 7 -3.94 -5.32 5.76
C TYR A 7 -3.72 -6.48 6.74
N PRO A 8 -4.39 -6.51 7.90
CA PRO A 8 -4.38 -7.70 8.76
C PRO A 8 -5.07 -8.83 8.00
N GLY A 9 -4.37 -9.96 7.81
CA GLY A 9 -4.95 -11.12 7.17
C GLY A 9 -6.11 -11.67 8.00
N LEU A 10 -7.33 -11.56 7.50
CA LEU A 10 -8.47 -12.32 8.02
C LEU A 10 -8.17 -13.80 7.81
N THR A 11 -8.01 -14.54 8.91
CA THR A 11 -8.02 -16.00 8.91
C THR A 11 -9.43 -16.50 8.62
N GLN A 12 -9.86 -16.48 7.36
CA GLN A 12 -10.89 -17.39 6.86
C GLN A 12 -10.75 -17.54 5.35
N ARG A 13 -10.74 -18.80 4.89
CA ARG A 13 -10.57 -19.26 3.50
C ARG A 13 -11.01 -18.22 2.45
N MET A 14 -10.05 -17.67 1.73
CA MET A 14 -10.30 -17.00 0.45
C MET A 14 -9.25 -17.48 -0.56
N GLY A 15 -9.33 -18.77 -0.88
CA GLY A 15 -9.00 -19.22 -2.22
C GLY A 15 -10.13 -18.77 -3.14
N ASP A 16 -9.77 -18.33 -4.34
CA ASP A 16 -10.66 -18.24 -5.51
C ASP A 16 -11.44 -16.93 -5.75
N CYS A 17 -10.93 -15.75 -5.38
CA CYS A 17 -11.54 -14.47 -5.83
C CYS A 17 -10.64 -13.53 -6.64
N PHE A 18 -9.36 -13.88 -6.88
CA PHE A 18 -8.46 -13.05 -7.71
C PHE A 18 -8.09 -13.68 -9.07
N TYR A 19 -8.96 -14.52 -9.63
CA TYR A 19 -8.84 -14.96 -11.03
C TYR A 19 -10.01 -14.41 -11.87
N ARG A 20 -9.67 -13.38 -12.67
CA ARG A 20 -10.25 -12.88 -13.93
C ARG A 20 -11.66 -13.36 -14.37
N GLY A 21 -12.52 -12.39 -14.69
CA GLY A 21 -13.64 -12.57 -15.64
C GLY A 21 -14.50 -11.32 -15.86
N GLU A 22 -14.37 -10.67 -17.03
CA GLU A 22 -15.27 -9.61 -17.48
C GLU A 22 -16.63 -10.17 -17.98
N ARG A 23 -17.74 -9.64 -17.42
CA ARG A 23 -19.08 -9.22 -17.96
C ARG A 23 -19.86 -10.10 -19.00
N PRO A 24 -21.19 -9.91 -19.23
CA PRO A 24 -22.14 -8.87 -18.72
C PRO A 24 -23.56 -9.35 -18.28
N GLY A 25 -24.23 -8.51 -17.48
CA GLY A 25 -25.68 -8.22 -17.60
C GLY A 25 -26.68 -9.05 -16.78
N ARG A 26 -27.41 -8.40 -15.85
CA ARG A 26 -28.89 -8.29 -15.77
C ARG A 26 -29.32 -7.83 -14.36
N MET A 27 -29.96 -6.67 -14.30
CA MET A 27 -30.67 -6.16 -13.11
C MET A 27 -31.78 -7.14 -12.68
N LYS A 28 -31.95 -7.35 -11.37
CA LYS A 28 -33.27 -7.48 -10.72
C LYS A 28 -33.15 -7.33 -9.20
N THR A 29 -34.12 -6.59 -8.68
CA THR A 29 -34.31 -6.08 -7.32
C THR A 29 -35.01 -7.09 -6.41
N SER A 30 -34.61 -7.07 -5.13
CA SER A 30 -35.45 -7.05 -3.91
C SER A 30 -35.04 -8.02 -2.79
N PRO A 31 -35.26 -7.63 -1.51
CA PRO A 31 -34.53 -8.14 -0.36
C PRO A 31 -35.38 -9.09 0.49
N ALA A 32 -34.75 -10.09 1.12
CA ALA A 32 -35.33 -10.73 2.31
C ALA A 32 -34.30 -11.58 3.08
N ARG A 33 -34.27 -11.30 4.39
CA ARG A 33 -34.14 -12.24 5.52
C ARG A 33 -32.75 -12.76 5.92
N LEU A 34 -32.23 -12.08 6.95
CA LEU A 34 -31.40 -12.64 8.02
C LEU A 34 -32.11 -13.80 8.75
N PRO A 35 -31.36 -14.83 9.18
CA PRO A 35 -31.64 -15.61 10.38
C PRO A 35 -30.52 -15.38 11.41
N LEU A 36 -30.74 -14.62 12.49
CA LEU A 36 -31.20 -15.09 13.82
C LEU A 36 -30.42 -16.28 14.39
N LEU A 37 -29.63 -15.98 15.43
CA LEU A 37 -28.94 -16.89 16.36
C LEU A 37 -29.91 -17.79 17.13
N PRO A 38 -29.46 -18.96 17.63
CA PRO A 38 -30.05 -19.62 18.78
C PRO A 38 -28.98 -19.85 19.90
N PRO A 39 -29.33 -20.39 21.09
CA PRO A 39 -29.30 -19.63 22.34
C PRO A 39 -28.23 -20.10 23.34
N VAL A 40 -28.08 -19.29 24.39
CA VAL A 40 -27.45 -19.48 25.71
C VAL A 40 -27.16 -20.95 26.11
N CYS A 41 -25.89 -21.19 26.46
CA CYS A 41 -25.52 -22.21 27.46
C CYS A 41 -24.82 -21.50 28.62
N ASP A 42 -25.52 -21.42 29.73
CA ASP A 42 -25.04 -21.02 31.05
C ASP A 42 -24.47 -22.26 31.74
N ALA A 43 -23.19 -22.23 32.12
CA ALA A 43 -22.59 -23.15 33.08
C ALA A 43 -21.19 -22.64 33.48
N ALA A 44 -21.13 -21.85 34.56
CA ALA A 44 -19.91 -21.72 35.35
C ALA A 44 -19.74 -22.97 36.24
N PRO A 45 -18.49 -23.30 36.62
CA PRO A 45 -18.17 -23.08 38.02
C PRO A 45 -16.83 -22.37 38.26
N ARG A 46 -16.82 -21.67 39.40
CA ARG A 46 -15.72 -20.90 40.04
C ARG A 46 -14.60 -21.88 40.45
N LEU A 47 -13.32 -21.53 40.66
CA LEU A 47 -12.74 -20.50 41.54
C LEU A 47 -11.19 -20.55 41.42
N LEU A 48 -10.55 -19.40 41.67
CA LEU A 48 -9.17 -19.18 42.14
C LEU A 48 -7.98 -19.35 41.16
N GLY A 49 -7.39 -18.20 40.83
CA GLY A 49 -6.02 -18.07 40.37
C GLY A 49 -5.62 -16.59 40.44
N ALA A 50 -5.04 -16.19 41.56
CA ALA A 50 -4.47 -14.86 41.77
C ALA A 50 -3.36 -14.58 40.75
N GLY A 51 -3.35 -13.36 40.23
CA GLY A 51 -2.36 -12.87 39.29
C GLY A 51 -2.83 -11.59 38.61
N GLU A 52 -3.08 -10.54 39.40
CA GLU A 52 -3.13 -9.18 38.84
C GLU A 52 -1.72 -8.80 38.36
N SER A 53 -1.37 -9.22 37.15
CA SER A 53 -0.39 -8.47 36.37
C SER A 53 -1.12 -7.27 35.79
N SER A 54 -0.88 -6.11 36.39
CA SER A 54 -1.27 -4.81 35.85
C SER A 54 -0.46 -4.48 34.58
N SER A 55 -0.50 -5.33 33.56
CA SER A 55 -0.13 -4.91 32.22
C SER A 55 -1.33 -4.17 31.64
N LYS A 56 -1.25 -2.84 31.63
CA LYS A 56 -2.00 -2.06 30.65
C LYS A 56 -1.84 -2.78 29.31
N PRO A 57 -2.89 -3.06 28.53
CA PRO A 57 -2.72 -3.60 27.20
C PRO A 57 -1.88 -2.56 26.46
N GLN A 58 -0.59 -2.88 26.32
CA GLN A 58 0.33 -2.06 25.56
C GLN A 58 -0.19 -2.23 24.14
N LYS A 59 -0.99 -1.26 23.70
CA LYS A 59 -1.43 -1.20 22.33
C LYS A 59 -0.15 -0.87 21.58
N ASP A 60 0.57 -1.92 21.18
CA ASP A 60 1.81 -1.78 20.44
C ASP A 60 1.44 -1.03 19.16
N GLU A 61 1.75 0.26 19.18
CA GLU A 61 1.49 1.15 18.08
C GLU A 61 2.43 0.72 16.96
N VAL A 62 1.85 0.30 15.83
CA VAL A 62 2.63 -0.04 14.66
C VAL A 62 3.38 1.22 14.20
N ARG A 63 4.70 1.13 14.10
CA ARG A 63 5.56 2.20 13.62
C ARG A 63 6.36 1.77 12.41
N MET A 64 6.59 2.72 11.52
CA MET A 64 7.36 2.54 10.30
C MET A 64 8.39 3.65 10.14
N ASP A 65 9.66 3.27 10.14
CA ASP A 65 10.78 4.20 10.00
C ASP A 65 11.41 4.09 8.62
N LEU A 66 11.53 5.23 7.93
CA LEU A 66 12.20 5.32 6.63
C LEU A 66 13.72 5.31 6.80
N GLU A 67 14.37 4.27 6.27
CA GLU A 67 15.84 4.21 6.25
C GLU A 67 16.39 5.30 5.31
N ASN A 68 17.51 5.92 5.71
CA ASN A 68 18.12 7.05 5.00
C ASN A 68 17.16 8.25 4.81
N SER A 69 16.29 8.51 5.79
CA SER A 69 15.43 9.71 5.82
C SER A 69 16.15 11.02 5.47
N PRO A 70 17.41 11.30 5.89
CA PRO A 70 18.11 12.52 5.50
C PRO A 70 18.26 12.69 3.98
N LEU A 71 18.53 11.60 3.25
CA LEU A 71 18.64 11.64 1.79
C LEU A 71 17.29 11.96 1.15
N TRP A 72 16.21 11.33 1.63
CA TRP A 72 14.86 11.65 1.19
C TRP A 72 14.49 13.12 1.45
N LYS A 73 14.90 13.68 2.59
CA LYS A 73 14.71 15.12 2.90
C LYS A 73 15.49 16.02 1.95
N GLN A 74 16.72 15.66 1.56
CA GLN A 74 17.49 16.41 0.57
C GLN A 74 16.78 16.45 -0.78
N PHE A 75 16.29 15.31 -1.28
CA PHE A 75 15.52 15.27 -2.53
C PHE A 75 14.21 16.05 -2.42
N SER A 76 13.50 15.91 -1.30
CA SER A 76 12.25 16.62 -1.04
C SER A 76 12.44 18.14 -1.01
N SER A 77 13.56 18.65 -0.48
CA SER A 77 13.83 20.10 -0.44
C SER A 77 14.00 20.75 -1.81
N VAL A 78 14.35 19.97 -2.83
CA VAL A 78 14.50 20.45 -4.22
C VAL A 78 13.23 20.17 -5.03
N GLY A 79 12.52 19.09 -4.70
CA GLY A 79 11.40 18.55 -5.45
C GLY A 79 11.77 17.16 -5.97
N THR A 80 11.26 16.13 -5.29
CA THR A 80 11.62 14.74 -5.61
C THR A 80 11.01 14.31 -6.96
N GLU A 81 11.85 14.14 -7.97
CA GLU A 81 11.43 13.65 -9.28
C GLU A 81 11.73 12.16 -9.45
N MET A 82 10.82 11.42 -10.11
CA MET A 82 10.95 9.98 -10.34
C MET A 82 10.84 9.65 -11.83
N ILE A 83 11.78 8.90 -12.39
CA ILE A 83 11.72 8.50 -13.80
C ILE A 83 10.74 7.33 -13.97
N ILE A 84 9.84 7.43 -14.95
CA ILE A 84 8.91 6.39 -15.39
C ILE A 84 9.22 5.98 -16.83
N THR A 85 9.16 4.67 -17.11
CA THR A 85 9.42 4.16 -18.47
C THR A 85 8.43 3.07 -18.82
N LYS A 86 8.25 2.80 -20.13
CA LYS A 86 7.38 1.72 -20.61
C LYS A 86 7.75 0.34 -20.03
N LYS A 87 9.05 0.09 -19.80
CA LYS A 87 9.58 -1.17 -19.24
C LYS A 87 9.60 -1.21 -17.71
N GLY A 88 9.18 -0.13 -17.04
CA GLY A 88 9.30 0.03 -15.61
C GLY A 88 10.70 0.50 -15.16
N ARG A 89 10.75 1.47 -14.25
CA ARG A 89 12.00 1.96 -13.64
C ARG A 89 11.91 1.90 -12.13
N ARG A 90 13.01 1.51 -11.46
CA ARG A 90 13.08 1.48 -9.99
C ARG A 90 13.13 2.90 -9.43
N MET A 91 12.53 3.10 -8.26
CA MET A 91 12.56 4.38 -7.55
C MET A 91 13.99 4.74 -7.11
N PHE A 92 14.28 6.04 -7.09
CA PHE A 92 15.46 6.60 -6.46
C PHE A 92 15.09 7.90 -5.73
N PRO A 93 15.41 8.05 -4.44
CA PRO A 93 16.08 7.06 -3.57
C PRO A 93 15.28 5.76 -3.39
N GLY A 94 15.95 4.68 -3.00
CA GLY A 94 15.29 3.38 -2.78
C GLY A 94 14.44 3.40 -1.52
N LEU A 95 13.20 2.90 -1.59
CA LEU A 95 12.28 2.81 -0.45
C LEU A 95 12.64 1.62 0.44
N ARG A 96 13.14 1.91 1.64
CA ARG A 96 13.56 0.93 2.65
C ARG A 96 12.98 1.30 4.00
N LEU A 97 12.32 0.36 4.66
CA LEU A 97 11.50 0.60 5.85
C LEU A 97 11.90 -0.34 6.98
N LYS A 98 11.93 0.16 8.21
CA LYS A 98 11.97 -0.66 9.43
C LYS A 98 10.62 -0.62 10.10
N LEU A 99 10.10 -1.80 10.45
CA LEU A 99 8.81 -1.92 11.14
C LEU A 99 9.01 -2.28 12.60
N SER A 100 8.13 -1.77 13.46
CA SER A 100 8.01 -2.17 14.85
C SER A 100 6.54 -2.13 15.29
N GLY A 101 6.22 -2.80 16.39
CA GLY A 101 4.86 -2.85 16.95
C GLY A 101 3.91 -3.82 16.23
N LEU A 102 4.39 -4.69 15.34
CA LEU A 102 3.56 -5.75 14.77
C LEU A 102 3.42 -6.90 15.76
N ASN A 103 2.21 -7.47 15.89
CA ASN A 103 2.03 -8.72 16.61
C ASN A 103 2.90 -9.81 15.97
N PRO A 104 3.87 -10.40 16.70
CA PRO A 104 4.83 -11.34 16.12
C PRO A 104 4.19 -12.61 15.52
N SER A 105 3.04 -13.02 16.02
CA SER A 105 2.35 -14.28 15.65
C SER A 105 1.37 -14.12 14.48
N LEU A 106 0.92 -12.90 14.18
CA LEU A 106 -0.01 -12.65 13.06
C LEU A 106 0.72 -12.55 11.72
N ARG A 107 0.01 -12.86 10.63
CA ARG A 107 0.52 -12.72 9.25
C ARG A 107 0.02 -11.43 8.62
N TYR A 108 0.92 -10.75 7.93
CA TYR A 108 0.69 -9.47 7.26
C TYR A 108 1.09 -9.57 5.79
N ILE A 109 0.35 -8.86 4.96
CA ILE A 109 0.70 -8.57 3.57
C ILE A 109 1.17 -7.12 3.52
N LEU A 110 2.32 -6.90 2.91
CA LEU A 110 2.85 -5.57 2.64
C LEU A 110 2.72 -5.27 1.16
N LEU A 111 2.14 -4.12 0.85
CA LEU A 111 2.03 -3.60 -0.51
C LEU A 111 2.45 -2.14 -0.58
N LEU A 112 2.86 -1.73 -1.77
CA LEU A 112 3.18 -0.35 -2.11
C LEU A 112 2.22 0.12 -3.18
N ASP A 113 1.61 1.28 -2.93
CA ASP A 113 0.79 2.00 -3.88
C ASP A 113 1.32 3.42 -4.11
N VAL A 114 1.10 3.96 -5.31
CA VAL A 114 1.50 5.31 -5.70
C VAL A 114 0.25 6.06 -6.10
N VAL A 115 -0.21 6.95 -5.21
CA VAL A 115 -1.40 7.76 -5.44
C VAL A 115 -1.01 9.17 -5.86
N PRO A 116 -1.77 9.80 -6.78
CA PRO A 116 -1.61 11.22 -7.11
C PRO A 116 -1.68 12.07 -5.85
N ALA A 117 -0.76 13.04 -5.72
CA ALA A 117 -0.79 14.00 -4.61
C ALA A 117 -1.88 15.07 -4.82
N ASP A 118 -2.16 15.41 -6.08
CA ASP A 118 -3.21 16.34 -6.47
C ASP A 118 -3.83 15.95 -7.83
N ASN A 119 -4.71 16.82 -8.35
CA ASN A 119 -5.37 16.65 -9.64
C ASN A 119 -4.82 17.63 -10.70
N SER A 120 -3.53 17.95 -10.65
CA SER A 120 -2.90 18.95 -11.52
C SER A 120 -1.91 18.32 -12.48
N ARG A 121 -1.89 18.76 -13.74
CA ARG A 121 -0.82 18.44 -14.69
C ARG A 121 0.26 19.51 -14.59
N TYR A 122 1.49 19.08 -14.37
CA TYR A 122 2.63 19.99 -14.23
C TYR A 122 3.51 20.02 -15.48
N ARG A 123 4.15 21.17 -15.73
CA ARG A 123 5.20 21.33 -16.74
C ARG A 123 6.39 22.06 -16.14
N PHE A 124 7.59 21.57 -16.39
CA PHE A 124 8.82 22.23 -15.97
C PHE A 124 9.22 23.30 -16.99
N GLN A 125 9.19 24.58 -16.60
CA GLN A 125 9.56 25.73 -17.43
C GLN A 125 10.25 26.80 -16.58
N GLY A 126 11.32 27.39 -17.10
CA GLY A 126 12.04 28.48 -16.41
C GLY A 126 12.68 28.07 -15.08
N GLY A 127 13.07 26.79 -14.93
CA GLY A 127 13.68 26.29 -13.69
C GLY A 127 12.71 25.88 -12.60
N GLY A 128 11.39 25.90 -12.86
CA GLY A 128 10.38 25.51 -11.87
C GLY A 128 9.22 24.70 -12.46
N TRP A 129 8.52 24.00 -11.58
CA TRP A 129 7.29 23.28 -11.89
C TRP A 129 6.08 24.23 -11.83
N GLN A 130 5.28 24.24 -12.88
CA GLN A 130 4.06 25.04 -12.97
C GLN A 130 2.87 24.16 -13.32
N ALA A 131 1.74 24.37 -12.66
CA ALA A 131 0.48 23.72 -13.03
C ALA A 131 -0.02 24.31 -14.37
N VAL A 132 -0.31 23.44 -15.33
CA VAL A 132 -0.72 23.82 -16.69
C VAL A 132 -2.10 23.25 -17.08
N GLY A 133 -2.78 22.55 -16.17
CA GLY A 133 -4.12 22.01 -16.40
C GLY A 133 -4.50 20.94 -15.37
N GLY A 134 -5.64 20.28 -15.61
CA GLY A 134 -6.05 19.12 -14.83
C GLY A 134 -5.25 17.85 -15.19
N ALA A 135 -5.12 16.94 -14.23
CA ALA A 135 -4.47 15.65 -14.44
C ALA A 135 -5.17 14.82 -15.53
N GLU A 136 -4.37 14.04 -16.28
CA GLU A 136 -4.88 13.05 -17.24
C GLU A 136 -5.61 11.91 -16.51
N ALA A 137 -6.48 11.20 -17.23
CA ALA A 137 -7.23 10.07 -16.68
C ALA A 137 -6.28 9.05 -16.02
N ARG A 138 -6.62 8.61 -14.80
CA ARG A 138 -5.80 7.69 -14.02
C ARG A 138 -5.62 6.36 -14.75
N LEU A 139 -4.38 5.86 -14.72
CA LEU A 139 -4.11 4.48 -15.09
C LEU A 139 -4.86 3.54 -14.12
N PRO A 140 -5.17 2.29 -14.52
CA PRO A 140 -5.68 1.30 -13.58
C PRO A 140 -4.77 1.24 -12.36
N ASP A 141 -5.34 1.38 -11.16
CA ASP A 141 -4.56 1.35 -9.93
C ASP A 141 -3.91 -0.04 -9.79
N ARG A 142 -2.58 -0.05 -9.66
CA ARG A 142 -1.79 -1.28 -9.51
C ARG A 142 -0.85 -1.14 -8.34
N VAL A 143 -0.95 -2.08 -7.42
CA VAL A 143 -0.09 -2.16 -6.25
C VAL A 143 1.07 -3.13 -6.50
N PHE A 144 2.21 -2.86 -5.88
CA PHE A 144 3.29 -3.83 -5.77
C PHE A 144 3.18 -4.57 -4.44
N ILE A 145 3.00 -5.89 -4.48
CA ILE A 145 3.02 -6.73 -3.27
C ILE A 145 4.45 -7.16 -2.99
N HIS A 146 4.93 -6.97 -1.75
CA HIS A 146 6.27 -7.39 -1.37
C HIS A 146 6.41 -8.92 -1.51
N PRO A 147 7.50 -9.45 -2.11
CA PRO A 147 7.64 -10.88 -2.41
C PRO A 147 7.60 -11.80 -1.18
N ASP A 148 8.02 -11.30 -0.01
CA ASP A 148 7.92 -12.05 1.25
C ASP A 148 6.47 -12.20 1.76
N SER A 149 5.49 -11.49 1.19
CA SER A 149 4.09 -11.57 1.63
C SER A 149 3.42 -12.89 1.23
N PRO A 150 2.55 -13.47 2.09
CA PRO A 150 2.28 -13.07 3.47
C PRO A 150 3.35 -13.61 4.44
N ALA A 151 3.84 -12.76 5.36
CA ALA A 151 4.81 -13.15 6.39
C ALA A 151 4.35 -12.77 7.81
N THR A 152 4.96 -13.37 8.83
CA THR A 152 4.63 -13.07 10.24
C THR A 152 5.13 -11.68 10.66
N GLY A 153 4.53 -11.11 11.70
CA GLY A 153 5.04 -9.86 12.30
C GLY A 153 6.49 -9.99 12.79
N ALA A 154 6.88 -11.17 13.28
CA ALA A 154 8.27 -11.46 13.64
C ALA A 154 9.21 -11.37 12.42
N HIS A 155 8.79 -11.93 11.27
CA HIS A 155 9.56 -11.85 10.02
C HIS A 155 9.76 -10.39 9.58
N TRP A 156 8.68 -9.61 9.54
CA TRP A 156 8.72 -8.22 9.09
C TRP A 156 9.55 -7.30 9.98
N GLN A 157 9.58 -7.56 11.29
CA GLN A 157 10.36 -6.77 12.25
C GLN A 157 11.81 -7.24 12.36
N SER A 158 12.17 -8.39 11.78
CA SER A 158 13.53 -8.96 11.91
C SER A 158 14.61 -8.20 11.14
N ARG A 159 14.23 -7.46 10.08
CA ARG A 159 15.16 -6.79 9.16
C ARG A 159 14.52 -5.61 8.45
N THR A 160 15.34 -4.74 7.87
CA THR A 160 14.84 -3.71 6.94
C THR A 160 14.13 -4.36 5.76
N ILE A 161 12.94 -3.86 5.46
CA ILE A 161 12.12 -4.23 4.30
C ILE A 161 12.48 -3.33 3.13
N SER A 162 12.67 -3.90 1.94
CA SER A 162 13.14 -3.17 0.76
C SER A 162 12.20 -3.34 -0.43
N PHE A 163 11.67 -2.24 -0.93
CA PHE A 163 10.82 -2.20 -2.12
C PHE A 163 11.63 -2.02 -3.41
N HIS A 164 12.90 -2.43 -3.44
CA HIS A 164 13.80 -2.23 -4.59
C HIS A 164 13.38 -3.00 -5.86
N TYR A 165 12.50 -4.01 -5.76
CA TYR A 165 11.91 -4.69 -6.92
C TYR A 165 10.72 -3.93 -7.51
N ALA A 166 10.13 -2.98 -6.78
CA ALA A 166 9.06 -2.15 -7.30
C ALA A 166 9.58 -1.27 -8.44
N LYS A 167 8.82 -1.26 -9.54
CA LYS A 167 9.10 -0.45 -10.72
C LYS A 167 7.87 0.37 -11.06
N LEU A 168 8.11 1.60 -11.49
CA LEU A 168 7.09 2.55 -11.92
C LEU A 168 7.01 2.58 -13.45
N THR A 169 5.80 2.49 -14.00
CA THR A 169 5.54 2.52 -15.45
C THR A 169 4.42 3.46 -15.81
N ASN A 170 4.46 4.01 -17.03
CA ASN A 170 3.37 4.74 -17.67
C ASN A 170 2.63 3.92 -18.73
N ASN A 171 2.98 2.64 -18.88
CA ASN A 171 2.35 1.77 -19.87
C ASN A 171 0.99 1.24 -19.35
N THR A 172 -0.11 1.75 -19.89
CA THR A 172 -1.48 1.30 -19.61
C THR A 172 -1.68 -0.20 -19.86
N LEU A 173 -0.91 -0.76 -20.80
CA LEU A 173 -0.97 -2.16 -21.23
C LEU A 173 0.15 -3.00 -20.60
N ASP A 174 0.79 -2.53 -19.53
CA ASP A 174 1.80 -3.31 -18.83
C ASP A 174 1.21 -4.67 -18.40
N THR A 175 1.93 -5.76 -18.65
CA THR A 175 1.55 -7.12 -18.23
C THR A 175 2.45 -7.67 -17.13
N GLN A 176 3.49 -6.92 -16.75
CA GLN A 176 4.49 -7.36 -15.75
C GLN A 176 4.09 -7.00 -14.31
N GLY A 177 2.97 -6.30 -14.11
CA GLY A 177 2.48 -5.94 -12.79
C GLY A 177 3.28 -4.79 -12.16
N HIS A 178 3.91 -3.94 -12.98
CA HIS A 178 4.57 -2.74 -12.47
C HIS A 178 3.54 -1.76 -11.90
N VAL A 179 3.97 -0.95 -10.93
CA VAL A 179 3.12 0.08 -10.33
C VAL A 179 2.85 1.14 -11.38
N SER A 180 1.56 1.41 -11.60
CA SER A 180 1.12 2.37 -12.59
C SER A 180 1.25 3.78 -12.01
N ALA A 181 2.06 4.62 -12.63
CA ALA A 181 2.19 6.01 -12.26
C ALA A 181 1.82 6.88 -13.48
N GLY A 182 0.69 7.58 -13.36
CA GLY A 182 0.20 8.45 -14.44
C GLY A 182 0.98 9.77 -14.52
N SER A 183 0.95 10.39 -15.71
CA SER A 183 1.48 11.75 -15.97
C SER A 183 0.76 12.88 -15.22
N ALA A 184 -0.21 12.53 -14.34
CA ALA A 184 -0.77 13.41 -13.32
C ALA A 184 0.30 13.96 -12.37
N MET A 185 1.48 13.34 -12.29
CA MET A 185 2.69 13.99 -11.80
C MET A 185 3.49 14.42 -13.03
N GLY A 186 3.48 15.73 -13.33
CA GLY A 186 3.83 16.28 -14.63
C GLY A 186 5.04 15.64 -15.31
N ALA A 187 4.87 15.25 -16.56
CA ALA A 187 5.94 14.69 -17.38
C ALA A 187 6.74 15.82 -18.05
N LYS A 188 8.05 15.86 -17.84
CA LYS A 188 8.96 16.41 -18.86
C LYS A 188 8.80 15.58 -20.13
N HIS A 189 9.21 16.10 -21.28
CA HIS A 189 9.11 15.45 -22.61
C HIS A 189 9.74 14.02 -22.69
N ASP A 190 10.32 13.51 -21.59
CA ASP A 190 11.05 12.24 -21.46
C ASP A 190 10.59 11.33 -20.28
N GLY A 191 9.38 11.50 -19.72
CA GLY A 191 8.84 10.55 -18.74
C GLY A 191 9.42 10.67 -17.32
N VAL A 192 9.59 11.90 -16.84
CA VAL A 192 9.96 12.19 -15.44
C VAL A 192 8.73 12.65 -14.70
N LEU A 193 8.33 11.99 -13.61
CA LEU A 193 7.27 12.43 -12.69
C LEU A 193 7.77 13.62 -11.87
N GLY A 194 6.97 14.68 -11.80
CA GLY A 194 7.19 15.83 -10.92
C GLY A 194 7.11 15.52 -9.42
N PRO A 195 7.31 16.53 -8.55
CA PRO A 195 7.42 16.37 -7.11
C PRO A 195 6.21 15.69 -6.47
N LEU A 196 6.48 14.66 -5.65
CA LEU A 196 5.53 13.89 -4.85
C LEU A 196 5.09 14.56 -3.56
#